data_AF-A0AAW0LAV3-F1
#
_entry.id   AF-A0AAW0LAV3-F1
#
_cell.length_a   1.000
_cell.length_b   1.000
_cell.length_c   1.000
_cell.angle_alpha   90.00
_cell.angle_beta   90.00
_cell.angle_gamma   90.00
#
_symmetry.space_group_name_H-M   'P 1'
#
loop_
_entity.id
_entity.type
_entity.pdbx_description
1 polymer ?
#
loop_
_entity_poly.entity_id
_entity_poly.type
_entity_poly.pdbx_seq_one_letter_code
_entity_poly.pdbx_strand_id
1 'polypeptide(L)'
;MVKFLKPNKAVILLQGRYAGRKAVIVRSFDEGTRDRPYGHCLVAGIKKYPSKVIRKDSAKKTAKKSRVKAFVKLVNFQHLMPTRYTLDVDLKDVVAVDSLQSKDKKVTAAKETKKRLEELILLQGRYAGRKAVIVRSFDEGTRDRPHCLVAGIKKYPSKVIRKDSAKKTAKKSRVKAFVKLVNFQHLMPTRYTLDVDLKDVVAVDSLQSKDKKVTAAKETKKRLEERFKTGKNRWFFTKLRF
;
A
#
# COMPACT_ATOMS: atom_id res chain seq x y z
N MET A 1 4.00 -32.70 -2.66
CA MET A 1 4.41 -31.83 -1.52
C MET A 1 4.21 -30.38 -1.91
N VAL A 2 3.40 -29.61 -1.17
CA VAL A 2 3.04 -28.22 -1.57
C VAL A 2 4.21 -27.28 -1.29
N LYS A 3 4.79 -26.66 -2.32
CA LYS A 3 5.90 -25.69 -2.19
C LYS A 3 5.47 -24.49 -1.33
N PHE A 4 6.17 -24.23 -0.23
CA PHE A 4 5.83 -23.14 0.71
C PHE A 4 6.35 -21.76 0.28
N LEU A 5 7.40 -21.73 -0.54
CA LEU A 5 8.05 -20.53 -1.07
C LEU A 5 7.47 -20.23 -2.46
N LYS A 6 6.33 -19.55 -2.48
CA LYS A 6 5.64 -19.12 -3.70
C LYS A 6 5.78 -17.61 -3.90
N PRO A 7 5.56 -17.08 -5.12
CA PRO A 7 5.35 -15.65 -5.32
C PRO A 7 4.32 -15.09 -4.33
N ASN A 8 4.45 -13.82 -3.97
CA ASN A 8 3.61 -13.12 -3.00
C ASN A 8 3.72 -13.66 -1.56
N LYS A 9 4.69 -14.53 -1.25
CA LYS A 9 4.96 -14.95 0.13
C LYS A 9 5.85 -13.94 0.84
N ALA A 10 5.48 -13.57 2.07
CA ALA A 10 6.31 -12.73 2.91
C ALA A 10 7.39 -13.57 3.62
N VAL A 11 8.63 -13.07 3.58
CA VAL A 11 9.82 -13.77 4.06
C VAL A 11 10.72 -12.81 4.84
N ILE A 12 11.56 -13.35 5.72
CA ILE A 12 12.62 -12.61 6.41
C ILE A 12 13.97 -13.10 5.90
N LEU A 13 14.87 -12.17 5.59
CA LEU A 13 16.22 -12.50 5.17
C LEU A 13 17.07 -12.90 6.38
N LEU A 14 17.75 -14.04 6.29
CA LEU A 14 18.60 -14.56 7.35
C LEU A 14 20.04 -14.06 7.24
N GLN A 15 20.55 -13.85 6.02
CA GLN A 15 21.96 -13.57 5.78
C GLN A 15 22.23 -12.38 4.85
N GLY A 16 23.46 -11.84 4.94
CA GLY A 16 23.96 -10.72 4.14
C GLY A 16 23.50 -9.33 4.62
N ARG A 17 23.80 -8.29 3.82
CA ARG A 17 23.54 -6.87 4.17
C ARG A 17 22.10 -6.54 4.62
N TYR A 18 21.13 -7.33 4.19
CA TYR A 18 19.71 -7.13 4.50
C TYR A 18 19.16 -8.20 5.46
N ALA A 19 20.02 -8.89 6.21
CA ALA A 19 19.58 -9.80 7.27
C ALA A 19 18.62 -9.10 8.26
N GLY A 20 17.62 -9.84 8.74
CA GLY A 20 16.54 -9.36 9.59
C GLY A 20 15.52 -8.45 8.87
N ARG A 21 15.67 -8.19 7.57
CA ARG A 21 14.70 -7.39 6.79
C ARG A 21 13.60 -8.29 6.22
N LYS A 22 12.39 -7.74 6.23
CA LYS A 22 11.18 -8.30 5.66
C LYS A 22 11.17 -8.01 4.17
N ALA A 23 10.84 -9.03 3.41
CA ALA A 23 10.72 -8.98 1.97
C ALA A 23 9.55 -9.84 1.49
N VAL A 24 9.21 -9.69 0.23
CA VAL A 24 8.24 -10.50 -0.49
C VAL A 24 8.93 -11.16 -1.67
N ILE A 25 8.61 -12.43 -1.90
CA ILE A 25 9.06 -13.15 -3.09
C ILE A 25 8.26 -12.64 -4.28
N VAL A 26 8.96 -12.07 -5.27
CA VAL A 26 8.36 -11.60 -6.53
C VAL A 26 8.34 -12.74 -7.55
N ARG A 27 9.47 -13.44 -7.68
CA ARG A 27 9.64 -14.56 -8.61
C ARG A 27 10.54 -15.62 -7.99
N SER A 28 10.16 -16.88 -8.11
CA SER A 28 10.94 -18.05 -7.69
C SER A 28 11.63 -18.70 -8.89
N PHE A 29 12.85 -19.18 -8.69
CA PHE A 29 13.66 -19.94 -9.64
C PHE A 29 14.11 -21.22 -8.92
N ASP A 30 13.25 -22.23 -8.93
CA ASP A 30 13.46 -23.45 -8.13
C ASP A 30 14.59 -24.33 -8.67
N GLU A 31 14.73 -24.38 -9.99
CA GLU A 31 15.74 -25.17 -10.72
C GLU A 31 17.04 -24.39 -10.96
N GLY A 32 17.12 -23.15 -10.45
CA GLY A 32 18.23 -22.25 -10.72
C GLY A 32 18.17 -21.62 -12.11
N THR A 33 19.22 -20.89 -12.44
CA THR A 33 19.46 -20.27 -13.76
C THR A 33 20.88 -20.62 -14.21
N ARG A 34 21.20 -20.37 -15.49
CA ARG A 34 22.55 -20.60 -16.04
C ARG A 34 23.65 -19.96 -15.19
N ASP A 35 23.41 -18.75 -14.66
CA ASP A 35 24.38 -18.03 -13.82
C ASP A 35 24.41 -18.53 -12.36
N ARG A 36 23.35 -19.20 -11.90
CA ARG A 36 23.15 -19.62 -10.50
C ARG A 36 22.46 -20.97 -10.47
N PRO A 37 23.20 -22.08 -10.39
CA PRO A 37 22.63 -23.43 -10.49
C PRO A 37 21.83 -23.85 -9.25
N TYR A 38 21.80 -23.03 -8.19
CA TYR A 38 21.02 -23.28 -6.98
C TYR A 38 19.65 -22.59 -7.01
N GLY A 39 18.68 -23.18 -6.31
CA GLY A 39 17.33 -22.62 -6.16
C GLY A 39 17.36 -21.26 -5.47
N HIS A 40 16.83 -20.23 -6.12
CA HIS A 40 16.86 -18.87 -5.61
C HIS A 40 15.60 -18.10 -5.97
N CYS A 41 15.46 -16.89 -5.44
CA CYS A 41 14.32 -16.05 -5.76
C CYS A 41 14.68 -14.57 -5.81
N LEU A 42 13.87 -13.84 -6.57
CA LEU A 42 13.89 -12.39 -6.63
C LEU A 42 13.00 -11.86 -5.51
N VAL A 43 13.58 -11.10 -4.59
CA VAL A 43 12.88 -10.51 -3.46
C VAL A 43 12.85 -9.00 -3.53
N ALA A 44 11.71 -8.44 -3.13
CA ALA A 44 11.48 -7.02 -2.94
C ALA A 44 11.20 -6.78 -1.44
N GLY A 45 12.02 -5.95 -0.78
CA GLY A 45 11.94 -5.78 0.67
C GLY A 45 12.21 -4.38 1.17
N ILE A 46 12.04 -4.19 2.48
CA ILE A 46 12.20 -2.88 3.12
C ILE A 46 13.61 -2.75 3.68
N LYS A 47 14.41 -1.86 3.10
CA LYS A 47 15.78 -1.55 3.51
C LYS A 47 15.81 -0.72 4.78
N LYS A 48 14.99 0.34 4.82
CA LYS A 48 14.83 1.22 5.98
C LYS A 48 13.36 1.24 6.35
N TYR A 49 13.05 0.72 7.53
CA TYR A 49 11.72 0.83 8.11
C TYR A 49 11.47 2.25 8.62
N PRO A 50 10.21 2.69 8.63
CA PRO A 50 9.86 3.90 9.34
C PRO A 50 10.17 3.70 10.83
N SER A 51 10.79 4.70 11.44
CA SER A 51 11.12 4.71 12.87
C SER A 51 9.96 5.30 13.68
N LYS A 52 9.86 4.94 14.97
CA LYS A 52 8.83 5.46 15.88
C LYS A 52 8.89 7.00 15.92
N VAL A 53 7.79 7.62 15.52
CA VAL A 53 7.56 9.07 15.65
C VAL A 53 6.97 9.33 17.03
N ILE A 54 7.51 10.30 17.75
CA ILE A 54 7.01 10.73 19.05
C ILE A 54 6.45 12.14 18.94
N ARG A 55 5.49 12.49 19.82
CA ARG A 55 4.81 13.80 19.80
C ARG A 55 5.78 15.00 19.91
N LYS A 56 6.94 14.80 20.55
CA LYS A 56 7.98 15.81 20.72
C LYS A 56 8.87 16.01 19.47
N ASP A 57 8.72 15.18 18.43
CA ASP A 57 9.54 15.30 17.21
C ASP A 57 9.13 16.55 16.40
N SER A 58 10.11 17.34 15.98
CA SER A 58 9.89 18.41 15.01
C SER A 58 9.47 17.85 13.64
N ALA A 59 8.77 18.64 12.84
CA ALA A 59 8.32 18.23 11.50
C ALA A 59 9.45 17.66 10.62
N LYS A 60 10.65 18.26 10.70
CA LYS A 60 11.86 17.80 9.99
C LYS A 60 12.32 16.42 10.46
N LYS A 61 12.25 16.14 11.77
CA LYS A 61 12.61 14.85 12.36
C LYS A 61 11.58 13.78 12.03
N THR A 62 10.30 14.13 12.08
CA THR A 62 9.18 13.27 11.67
C THR A 62 9.28 12.85 10.20
N ALA A 63 9.59 13.80 9.30
CA ALA A 63 9.81 13.49 7.89
C ALA A 63 11.00 12.53 7.69
N LYS A 64 12.12 12.72 8.40
CA LYS A 64 13.29 11.83 8.32
C LYS A 64 13.01 10.42 8.87
N LYS A 65 12.22 10.30 9.94
CA LYS A 65 11.82 9.04 10.58
C LYS A 65 10.82 8.24 9.74
N SER A 66 9.93 8.93 9.02
CA SER A 66 8.89 8.30 8.19
C SER A 66 9.41 7.80 6.83
N ARG A 67 10.64 8.15 6.45
CA ARG A 67 11.24 7.72 5.17
C ARG A 67 11.46 6.22 5.12
N VAL A 68 10.67 5.55 4.28
CA VAL A 68 10.88 4.16 3.87
C VAL A 68 11.86 4.11 2.70
N LYS A 69 12.77 3.14 2.72
CA LYS A 69 13.60 2.77 1.55
C LYS A 69 13.36 1.31 1.25
N ALA A 70 13.14 0.95 -0.01
CA ALA A 70 13.05 -0.45 -0.45
C ALA A 70 14.42 -0.94 -0.98
N PHE A 71 14.54 -2.24 -1.15
CA PHE A 71 15.61 -2.88 -1.91
C PHE A 71 15.03 -4.02 -2.75
N VAL A 72 15.74 -4.33 -3.84
CA VAL A 72 15.50 -5.50 -4.68
C VAL A 72 16.78 -6.33 -4.70
N LYS A 73 16.66 -7.65 -4.55
CA LYS A 73 17.83 -8.55 -4.53
C LYS A 73 17.45 -9.97 -4.95
N LEU A 74 18.37 -10.66 -5.64
CA LEU A 74 18.35 -12.11 -5.78
C LEU A 74 18.92 -12.78 -4.53
N VAL A 75 18.18 -13.73 -3.97
CA VAL A 75 18.52 -14.38 -2.71
C VAL A 75 18.30 -15.88 -2.82
N ASN A 76 19.27 -16.64 -2.32
CA ASN A 76 19.19 -18.10 -2.21
C ASN A 76 18.08 -18.52 -1.22
N PHE A 77 17.35 -19.60 -1.49
CA PHE A 77 16.24 -20.02 -0.62
C PHE A 77 16.66 -20.35 0.81
N GLN A 78 17.86 -20.90 1.01
CA GLN A 78 18.43 -21.19 2.34
C GLN A 78 18.59 -19.93 3.21
N HIS A 79 18.65 -18.74 2.60
CA HIS A 79 18.81 -17.48 3.30
C HIS A 79 17.47 -16.78 3.58
N LEU A 80 16.36 -17.50 3.43
CA LEU A 80 15.01 -17.02 3.70
C LEU A 80 14.36 -17.81 4.82
N MET A 81 13.80 -17.08 5.76
CA MET A 81 12.83 -17.62 6.71
C MET A 81 11.43 -17.36 6.17
N PRO A 82 10.67 -18.39 5.77
CA PRO A 82 9.29 -18.23 5.38
C PRO A 82 8.46 -17.77 6.57
N THR A 83 7.50 -16.88 6.32
CA THR A 83 6.51 -16.50 7.33
C THR A 83 5.15 -17.09 6.99
N ARG A 84 4.22 -17.13 7.94
CA ARG A 84 2.84 -17.55 7.69
C ARG A 84 2.14 -16.66 6.66
N TYR A 85 2.56 -15.40 6.53
CA TYR A 85 1.84 -14.37 5.77
C TYR A 85 2.13 -14.41 4.27
N THR A 86 1.10 -14.14 3.48
CA THR A 86 1.18 -13.78 2.06
C THR A 86 0.85 -12.29 1.92
N LEU A 87 1.53 -11.62 1.00
CA LEU A 87 1.32 -10.22 0.66
C LEU A 87 0.94 -10.15 -0.82
N ASP A 88 -0.32 -9.82 -1.09
CA ASP A 88 -0.87 -9.75 -2.43
C ASP A 88 -0.56 -8.38 -3.05
N VAL A 89 0.67 -8.24 -3.58
CA VAL A 89 1.13 -7.04 -4.28
C VAL A 89 1.79 -7.47 -5.56
N ASP A 90 1.19 -7.06 -6.69
CA ASP A 90 1.75 -7.32 -8.01
C ASP A 90 3.00 -6.46 -8.23
N LEU A 91 4.15 -7.09 -7.97
CA LEU A 91 5.47 -6.52 -8.19
C LEU A 91 6.17 -7.12 -9.43
N LYS A 92 5.53 -8.05 -10.13
CA LYS A 92 6.12 -8.76 -11.28
C LYS A 92 6.52 -7.83 -12.42
N ASP A 93 5.74 -6.78 -12.68
CA ASP A 93 6.01 -5.84 -13.77
C ASP A 93 7.12 -4.83 -13.44
N VAL A 94 7.36 -4.61 -12.14
CA VAL A 94 8.33 -3.60 -11.65
C VAL A 94 9.70 -4.19 -11.40
N VAL A 95 9.70 -5.43 -10.92
CA VAL A 95 10.88 -6.09 -10.39
C VAL A 95 11.16 -7.30 -11.27
N ALA A 96 11.96 -7.06 -12.32
CA ALA A 96 12.50 -8.08 -13.20
C ALA A 96 13.97 -8.38 -12.86
N VAL A 97 14.49 -9.49 -13.39
CA VAL A 97 15.91 -9.85 -13.23
C VAL A 97 16.80 -8.80 -13.90
N ASP A 98 16.36 -8.23 -15.03
CA ASP A 98 17.08 -7.18 -15.76
C ASP A 98 17.21 -5.88 -14.96
N SER A 99 16.31 -5.63 -14.02
CA SER A 99 16.38 -4.50 -13.09
C SER A 99 17.59 -4.58 -12.16
N LEU A 100 18.28 -5.72 -12.08
CA LEU A 100 19.47 -5.93 -11.27
C LEU A 100 20.79 -5.75 -12.03
N GLN A 101 20.77 -5.62 -13.37
CA GLN A 101 21.97 -5.54 -14.21
C GLN A 101 22.75 -4.24 -13.99
N SER A 102 22.05 -3.10 -13.86
CA SER A 102 22.69 -1.80 -13.60
C SER A 102 22.22 -1.19 -12.28
N LYS A 103 23.11 -0.38 -11.68
CA LYS A 103 22.84 0.29 -10.41
C LYS A 103 21.64 1.24 -10.51
N ASP A 104 21.47 1.91 -11.65
CA ASP A 104 20.39 2.88 -11.86
C ASP A 104 19.03 2.19 -12.05
N LYS A 105 18.96 1.13 -12.86
CA LYS A 105 17.76 0.29 -13.01
C LYS A 105 17.33 -0.32 -11.67
N LYS A 106 18.29 -0.67 -10.82
CA LYS A 106 18.01 -1.18 -9.48
C LYS A 106 17.44 -0.12 -8.55
N VAL A 107 17.91 1.12 -8.68
CA VAL A 107 17.40 2.26 -7.90
C VAL A 107 16.00 2.65 -8.36
N THR A 108 15.72 2.66 -9.67
CA THR A 108 14.37 2.93 -10.20
C THR A 108 13.38 1.86 -9.76
N ALA A 109 13.70 0.57 -9.94
CA ALA A 109 12.87 -0.53 -9.47
C ALA A 109 12.62 -0.47 -7.95
N ALA A 110 13.62 -0.11 -7.15
CA ALA A 110 13.44 0.08 -5.71
C ALA A 110 12.56 1.30 -5.36
N LYS A 111 12.63 2.39 -6.12
CA LYS A 111 11.74 3.56 -5.95
C LYS A 111 10.29 3.20 -6.30
N GLU A 112 10.07 2.43 -7.35
CA GLU A 112 8.73 2.02 -7.76
C GLU A 112 8.15 0.92 -6.84
N THR A 113 8.98 -0.03 -6.40
CA THR A 113 8.63 -1.00 -5.35
C THR A 113 8.21 -0.28 -4.07
N LYS A 114 8.93 0.79 -3.70
CA LYS A 114 8.55 1.64 -2.57
C LYS A 114 7.15 2.22 -2.80
N LYS A 115 6.85 2.79 -3.97
CA LYS A 115 5.53 3.36 -4.29
C LYS A 115 4.40 2.32 -4.19
N ARG A 116 4.61 1.09 -4.67
CA ARG A 116 3.57 0.02 -4.63
C ARG A 116 3.31 -0.56 -3.23
N LEU A 117 4.20 -0.33 -2.27
CA LEU A 117 4.04 -0.76 -0.88
C LEU A 117 3.37 0.31 0.00
N GLU A 118 2.63 1.28 -0.56
CA GLU A 118 2.08 2.44 0.14
C GLU A 118 0.57 2.70 -0.13
N GLU A 119 -0.36 2.12 0.64
CA GLU A 119 -1.67 2.73 1.02
C GLU A 119 -1.45 3.98 1.88
N LEU A 120 -2.43 4.86 2.17
CA LEU A 120 -2.15 6.12 2.89
C LEU A 120 -3.18 6.50 3.97
N ILE A 121 -2.69 7.08 5.07
CA ILE A 121 -3.47 7.77 6.10
C ILE A 121 -3.29 9.27 5.91
N LEU A 122 -4.38 10.03 5.93
CA LEU A 122 -4.30 11.49 5.90
C LEU A 122 -3.76 12.02 7.23
N LEU A 123 -2.69 12.80 7.19
CA LEU A 123 -2.04 13.34 8.38
C LEU A 123 -2.65 14.65 8.86
N GLN A 124 -3.19 15.46 7.94
CA GLN A 124 -3.62 16.84 8.23
C GLN A 124 -4.91 17.24 7.49
N GLY A 125 -5.58 18.27 8.01
CA GLY A 125 -6.84 18.81 7.48
C GLY A 125 -8.10 18.08 7.96
N ARG A 126 -9.27 18.44 7.39
CA ARG A 126 -10.60 17.94 7.81
C ARG A 126 -10.74 16.41 7.85
N TYR A 127 -9.96 15.70 7.04
CA TYR A 127 -9.98 14.24 6.92
C TYR A 127 -8.74 13.59 7.56
N ALA A 128 -8.02 14.30 8.44
CA ALA A 128 -6.91 13.73 9.19
C ALA A 128 -7.35 12.46 9.95
N GLY A 129 -6.45 11.48 9.97
CA GLY A 129 -6.68 10.16 10.54
C GLY A 129 -7.61 9.24 9.73
N ARG A 130 -8.06 9.67 8.55
CA ARG A 130 -8.85 8.82 7.64
C ARG A 130 -7.94 8.09 6.67
N LYS A 131 -8.34 6.85 6.35
CA LYS A 131 -7.70 5.99 5.35
C LYS A 131 -8.22 6.37 3.97
N ALA A 132 -7.31 6.44 3.03
CA ALA A 132 -7.58 6.78 1.65
C ALA A 132 -6.65 6.01 0.73
N VAL A 133 -7.07 5.89 -0.53
CA VAL A 133 -6.31 5.32 -1.62
C VAL A 133 -5.99 6.43 -2.61
N ILE A 134 -4.78 6.39 -3.19
CA ILE A 134 -4.45 7.25 -4.33
C ILE A 134 -5.16 6.72 -5.55
N VAL A 135 -5.94 7.57 -6.20
CA VAL A 135 -6.51 7.28 -7.51
C VAL A 135 -5.54 7.72 -8.62
N ARG A 136 -4.92 8.89 -8.46
CA ARG A 136 -3.96 9.43 -9.42
C ARG A 136 -2.88 10.24 -8.72
N SER A 137 -1.62 10.03 -9.11
CA SER A 137 -0.46 10.80 -8.64
C SER A 137 -0.06 11.86 -9.67
N PHE A 138 0.28 13.05 -9.20
CA PHE A 138 0.84 14.14 -9.99
C PHE A 138 2.23 14.44 -9.42
N ASP A 139 3.23 13.75 -9.95
CA ASP A 139 4.62 13.85 -9.52
C ASP A 139 5.27 15.14 -10.07
N GLU A 140 4.88 15.57 -11.26
CA GLU A 140 5.21 16.86 -11.89
C GLU A 140 4.05 17.82 -11.62
N GLY A 141 4.16 18.60 -10.53
CA GLY A 141 3.06 19.42 -10.05
C GLY A 141 2.74 20.57 -11.00
N THR A 142 1.52 20.62 -11.55
CA THR A 142 0.94 21.79 -12.25
C THR A 142 0.73 23.02 -11.34
N ARG A 143 0.96 22.87 -10.03
CA ARG A 143 0.81 23.87 -8.97
C ARG A 143 1.91 23.71 -7.93
N ASP A 144 3.15 24.08 -8.27
CA ASP A 144 4.36 24.23 -7.40
C ASP A 144 4.77 23.11 -6.42
N ARG A 145 3.93 22.10 -6.15
CA ARG A 145 4.15 21.03 -5.18
C ARG A 145 3.52 19.72 -5.66
N PRO A 146 4.21 18.58 -5.46
CA PRO A 146 3.70 17.28 -5.86
C PRO A 146 2.49 16.90 -5.00
N HIS A 147 1.44 16.43 -5.66
CA HIS A 147 0.16 16.14 -5.03
C HIS A 147 -0.51 14.92 -5.67
N CYS A 148 -1.58 14.44 -5.06
CA CYS A 148 -2.33 13.30 -5.56
C CYS A 148 -3.83 13.48 -5.34
N LEU A 149 -4.59 12.83 -6.19
CA LEU A 149 -6.02 12.66 -6.04
C LEU A 149 -6.28 11.42 -5.20
N VAL A 150 -6.97 11.60 -4.07
CA VAL A 150 -7.28 10.52 -3.14
C VAL A 150 -8.78 10.33 -2.96
N ALA A 151 -9.18 9.07 -2.78
CA ALA A 151 -10.52 8.65 -2.43
C ALA A 151 -10.48 7.82 -1.14
N GLY A 152 -11.32 8.14 -0.17
CA GLY A 152 -11.23 7.52 1.15
C GLY A 152 -12.53 7.51 1.95
N ILE A 153 -12.45 6.97 3.17
CA ILE A 153 -13.61 6.77 4.04
C ILE A 153 -13.78 7.95 5.01
N LYS A 154 -14.85 8.74 4.82
CA LYS A 154 -15.26 9.83 5.73
C LYS A 154 -15.99 9.29 6.96
N LYS A 155 -16.85 8.28 6.81
CA LYS A 155 -17.53 7.61 7.94
C LYS A 155 -17.30 6.11 7.79
N TYR A 156 -16.59 5.53 8.76
CA TYR A 156 -16.32 4.10 8.81
C TYR A 156 -17.58 3.31 9.18
N PRO A 157 -17.69 2.06 8.70
CA PRO A 157 -18.70 1.15 9.19
C PRO A 157 -18.46 0.89 10.69
N SER A 158 -19.55 0.70 11.43
CA SER A 158 -19.53 0.40 12.86
C SER A 158 -19.45 -1.11 13.08
N LYS A 159 -18.99 -1.54 14.26
CA LYS A 159 -18.89 -2.96 14.61
C LYS A 159 -20.29 -3.61 14.57
N VAL A 160 -20.45 -4.56 13.66
CA VAL A 160 -21.61 -5.46 13.57
C VAL A 160 -21.36 -6.65 14.49
N ILE A 161 -22.37 -7.01 15.30
CA ILE A 161 -22.35 -8.16 16.20
C ILE A 161 -23.45 -9.14 15.81
N ARG A 162 -23.27 -10.43 16.10
CA ARG A 162 -24.21 -11.50 15.71
C ARG A 162 -25.64 -11.30 16.24
N LYS A 163 -25.80 -10.57 17.35
CA LYS A 163 -27.10 -10.22 17.95
C LYS A 163 -27.81 -9.03 17.29
N ASP A 164 -27.18 -8.36 16.31
CA ASP A 164 -27.81 -7.23 15.63
C ASP A 164 -28.90 -7.73 14.65
N SER A 165 -30.07 -7.06 14.65
CA SER A 165 -31.10 -7.29 13.64
C SER A 165 -30.64 -6.88 12.24
N ALA A 166 -31.25 -7.43 11.19
CA ALA A 166 -30.90 -7.11 9.80
C ALA A 166 -30.92 -5.59 9.51
N LYS A 167 -31.92 -4.87 10.04
CA LYS A 167 -32.04 -3.40 9.92
C LYS A 167 -30.87 -2.66 10.59
N LYS A 168 -30.44 -3.13 11.77
CA LYS A 168 -29.31 -2.55 12.52
C LYS A 168 -27.98 -2.85 11.83
N THR A 169 -27.81 -4.06 11.30
CA THR A 169 -26.66 -4.49 10.50
C THR A 169 -26.50 -3.65 9.25
N ALA A 170 -27.59 -3.42 8.50
CA ALA A 170 -27.57 -2.55 7.32
C ALA A 170 -27.15 -1.12 7.69
N LYS A 171 -27.71 -0.54 8.77
CA LYS A 171 -27.37 0.82 9.23
C LYS A 171 -25.91 0.95 9.68
N LYS A 172 -25.36 -0.06 10.36
CA LYS A 172 -23.98 -0.09 10.84
C LYS A 172 -22.95 -0.29 9.72
N SER A 173 -23.33 -0.98 8.66
CA SER A 173 -22.45 -1.26 7.51
C SER A 173 -22.31 -0.09 6.53
N ARG A 174 -23.13 0.97 6.68
CA ARG A 174 -23.09 2.15 5.80
C ARG A 174 -21.77 2.89 5.90
N VAL A 175 -21.19 3.21 4.75
CA VAL A 175 -19.96 3.99 4.62
C VAL A 175 -20.30 5.37 4.07
N LYS A 176 -19.52 6.40 4.40
CA LYS A 176 -19.49 7.65 3.63
C LYS A 176 -18.11 7.82 3.05
N ALA A 177 -18.02 8.08 1.74
CA ALA A 177 -16.75 8.34 1.07
C ALA A 177 -16.44 9.85 0.99
N PHE A 178 -15.19 10.18 0.68
CA PHE A 178 -14.79 11.51 0.25
C PHE A 178 -13.75 11.39 -0.87
N VAL A 179 -13.68 12.44 -1.71
CA VAL A 179 -12.66 12.63 -2.73
C VAL A 179 -11.97 13.96 -2.46
N LYS A 180 -10.64 13.98 -2.52
CA LYS A 180 -9.85 15.19 -2.24
C LYS A 180 -8.50 15.15 -2.96
N LEU A 181 -8.01 16.34 -3.33
CA LEU A 181 -6.63 16.54 -3.77
C LEU A 181 -5.75 16.85 -2.55
N VAL A 182 -4.66 16.10 -2.38
CA VAL A 182 -3.83 16.13 -1.18
C VAL A 182 -2.36 16.12 -1.57
N ASN A 183 -1.59 17.01 -0.94
CA ASN A 183 -0.14 17.03 -1.07
C ASN A 183 0.46 15.77 -0.42
N PHE A 184 1.48 15.16 -1.04
CA PHE A 184 2.15 13.97 -0.48
C PHE A 184 2.68 14.17 0.94
N GLN A 185 3.07 15.39 1.32
CA GLN A 185 3.53 15.70 2.69
C GLN A 185 2.44 15.48 3.76
N HIS A 186 1.16 15.52 3.38
CA HIS A 186 0.03 15.32 4.27
C HIS A 186 -0.51 13.89 4.25
N LEU A 187 0.26 12.95 3.69
CA LEU A 187 -0.07 11.54 3.62
C LEU A 187 0.97 10.73 4.39
N MET A 188 0.50 9.75 5.14
CA MET A 188 1.32 8.75 5.81
C MET A 188 1.15 7.43 5.09
N PRO A 189 2.19 6.95 4.39
CA PRO A 189 2.12 5.67 3.71
C PRO A 189 1.98 4.51 4.69
N THR A 190 1.24 3.49 4.28
CA THR A 190 0.91 2.27 4.97
C THR A 190 1.05 1.12 4.02
N ARG A 191 1.52 -0.02 4.51
CA ARG A 191 1.89 -1.18 3.68
C ARG A 191 0.77 -1.98 3.00
N TYR A 192 -0.47 -1.54 3.14
CA TYR A 192 -1.64 -2.30 2.70
C TYR A 192 -2.01 -1.89 1.26
N THR A 193 -2.82 -2.70 0.59
CA THR A 193 -3.40 -2.41 -0.74
C THR A 193 -4.90 -2.63 -0.70
N LEU A 194 -5.64 -1.85 -1.50
CA LEU A 194 -7.08 -1.96 -1.66
C LEU A 194 -7.40 -2.22 -3.13
N ASP A 195 -7.85 -3.43 -3.48
CA ASP A 195 -8.31 -3.71 -4.85
C ASP A 195 -9.75 -3.21 -5.04
N VAL A 196 -9.89 -1.90 -5.10
CA VAL A 196 -11.11 -1.28 -5.60
C VAL A 196 -10.64 -0.35 -6.71
N ASP A 197 -11.04 -0.65 -7.94
CA ASP A 197 -10.78 0.29 -9.02
C ASP A 197 -11.64 1.53 -8.80
N LEU A 198 -11.00 2.68 -8.78
CA LEU A 198 -11.63 3.98 -8.57
C LEU A 198 -11.20 4.98 -9.65
N LYS A 199 -10.40 4.55 -10.63
CA LYS A 199 -9.84 5.44 -11.66
C LYS A 199 -10.92 6.02 -12.57
N ASP A 200 -11.93 5.22 -12.91
CA ASP A 200 -13.02 5.66 -13.79
C ASP A 200 -14.01 6.59 -13.07
N VAL A 201 -14.08 6.51 -11.75
CA VAL A 201 -15.06 7.25 -10.92
C VAL A 201 -14.52 8.60 -10.45
N VAL A 202 -13.20 8.67 -10.24
CA VAL A 202 -12.56 9.79 -9.57
C VAL A 202 -11.53 10.44 -10.49
N ALA A 203 -11.97 11.50 -11.16
CA ALA A 203 -11.13 12.35 -12.01
C ALA A 203 -10.85 13.71 -11.34
N VAL A 204 -9.90 14.47 -11.89
CA VAL A 204 -9.60 15.83 -11.42
C VAL A 204 -10.79 16.76 -11.65
N ASP A 205 -11.50 16.60 -12.76
CA ASP A 205 -12.67 17.39 -13.11
C ASP A 205 -13.85 17.17 -12.14
N SER A 206 -13.87 16.02 -11.46
CA SER A 206 -14.83 15.74 -10.39
C SER A 206 -14.68 16.70 -9.20
N LEU A 207 -13.57 17.45 -9.10
CA LEU A 207 -13.34 18.43 -8.04
C LEU A 207 -13.69 19.87 -8.43
N GLN A 208 -14.00 20.15 -9.70
CA GLN A 208 -14.27 21.50 -10.19
C GLN A 208 -15.60 22.06 -9.66
N SER A 209 -16.65 21.24 -9.62
CA SER A 209 -17.96 21.64 -9.11
C SER A 209 -18.43 20.76 -7.95
N LYS A 210 -19.29 21.33 -7.09
CA LYS A 210 -19.81 20.65 -5.90
C LYS A 210 -20.65 19.42 -6.30
N ASP A 211 -21.43 19.50 -7.37
CA ASP A 211 -22.31 18.42 -7.80
C ASP A 211 -21.51 17.24 -8.36
N LYS A 212 -20.53 17.49 -9.23
CA LYS A 212 -19.61 16.46 -9.76
C LYS A 212 -18.83 15.78 -8.62
N LYS A 213 -18.48 16.52 -7.57
CA LYS A 213 -17.82 15.96 -6.39
C LYS A 213 -18.75 15.06 -5.59
N VAL A 214 -20.02 15.42 -5.49
CA VAL A 214 -21.03 14.62 -4.79
C VAL A 214 -21.36 13.34 -5.57
N THR A 215 -21.44 13.40 -6.90
CA THR A 215 -21.65 12.19 -7.74
C THR A 215 -20.47 11.22 -7.62
N ALA A 216 -19.24 11.69 -7.79
CA ALA A 216 -18.03 10.87 -7.62
C ALA A 216 -17.95 10.24 -6.21
N ALA A 217 -18.32 11.00 -5.16
CA ALA A 217 -18.35 10.47 -3.81
C ALA A 217 -19.47 9.42 -3.59
N LYS A 218 -20.62 9.56 -4.26
CA LYS A 218 -21.71 8.57 -4.21
C LYS A 218 -21.31 7.26 -4.89
N GLU A 219 -20.63 7.33 -6.03
CA GLU A 219 -20.13 6.15 -6.75
C GLU A 219 -18.98 5.48 -6.00
N THR A 220 -18.02 6.26 -5.50
CA THR A 220 -16.94 5.76 -4.63
C THR A 220 -17.52 5.03 -3.41
N LYS A 221 -18.59 5.59 -2.82
CA LYS A 221 -19.29 4.96 -1.70
C LYS A 221 -19.87 3.60 -2.11
N LYS A 222 -20.54 3.48 -3.27
CA LYS A 222 -21.12 2.20 -3.74
C LYS A 222 -20.04 1.12 -3.83
N ARG A 223 -18.93 1.41 -4.55
CA ARG A 223 -17.80 0.47 -4.71
C ARG A 223 -17.17 0.07 -3.36
N LEU A 224 -17.04 1.00 -2.43
CA LEU A 224 -16.51 0.72 -1.07
C LEU A 224 -17.48 -0.11 -0.21
N GLU A 225 -18.79 0.09 -0.32
CA GLU A 225 -19.79 -0.71 0.40
C GLU A 225 -19.86 -2.14 -0.14
N GLU A 226 -19.77 -2.34 -1.45
CA GLU A 226 -19.64 -3.66 -2.07
C GLU A 226 -18.39 -4.39 -1.58
N ARG A 227 -17.22 -3.73 -1.63
CA ARG A 227 -15.98 -4.31 -1.11
C ARG A 227 -16.07 -4.64 0.38
N PHE A 228 -16.70 -3.80 1.20
CA PHE A 228 -16.87 -4.07 2.63
C PHE A 228 -17.69 -5.34 2.90
N LYS A 229 -18.76 -5.57 2.11
CA LYS A 229 -19.60 -6.77 2.25
C LYS A 229 -18.84 -8.06 1.94
N THR A 230 -17.82 -8.02 1.07
CA THR A 230 -16.96 -9.19 0.80
C THR A 230 -16.09 -9.60 2.00
N GLY A 231 -15.97 -8.75 3.03
CA GLY A 231 -15.13 -9.01 4.20
C GLY A 231 -13.61 -8.87 3.96
N LYS A 232 -13.19 -8.51 2.75
CA LYS A 232 -11.78 -8.28 2.39
C LYS A 232 -11.31 -6.89 2.85
N ASN A 233 -9.98 -6.69 2.90
CA ASN A 233 -9.33 -5.42 3.28
C ASN A 233 -9.85 -4.84 4.61
N ARG A 234 -10.05 -5.71 5.63
CA ARG A 234 -10.58 -5.34 6.96
C ARG A 234 -9.84 -4.17 7.59
N TRP A 235 -8.53 -4.08 7.35
CA TRP A 235 -7.74 -2.95 7.82
C TRP A 235 -8.29 -1.63 7.27
N PHE A 236 -8.52 -1.50 5.97
CA PHE A 236 -9.00 -0.27 5.33
C PHE A 236 -10.33 0.24 5.93
N PHE A 237 -11.26 -0.69 6.22
CA PHE A 237 -12.57 -0.36 6.80
C PHE A 237 -12.58 -0.18 8.32
N THR A 238 -11.49 -0.53 9.01
CA THR A 238 -11.36 -0.35 10.46
C THR A 238 -10.85 1.05 10.78
N LYS A 239 -11.58 1.80 11.61
CA LYS A 239 -11.17 3.14 12.07
C LYS A 239 -9.84 3.05 12.83
N LEU A 240 -8.89 3.93 12.49
CA LEU A 240 -7.67 4.11 13.28
C LEU A 240 -8.02 4.72 14.65
N ARG A 241 -7.41 4.17 15.70
CA ARG A 241 -7.38 4.77 17.03
C ARG A 241 -6.07 5.54 17.14
N PHE A 242 -6.16 6.85 17.33
CA PHE A 242 -5.04 7.74 17.59
C PHE A 242 -5.04 8.07 19.08
#